data_AF-A0A183HAI4-F1
#
_entry.id   AF-A0A183HAI4-F1
#
_cell.length_a   1.000
_cell.length_b   1.000
_cell.length_c   1.000
_cell.angle_alpha   90.00
_cell.angle_beta   90.00
_cell.angle_gamma   90.00
#
_symmetry.space_group_name_H-M   'P 1'
#
loop_
_entity.id
_entity.type
_entity.pdbx_description
1 polymer ?
#
loop_
_entity_poly.entity_id
_entity_poly.type
_entity_poly.pdbx_seq_one_letter_code
_entity_poly.pdbx_strand_id
1 'polypeptide(L)'
;MVIVYRMRGLLGDATEPFIKTLTDTNGKFNNLVKEKIDDSQFRLATALGSSIHAFATILPILDNIELTGGGIILLRELHRLLTYCIKIEGNREQLNEHGGIRRFLHVFEVAYRSGIKEKSIEAIALQYLELSRILLVDVLATDRIEQSIGGATFEQMSWLLELSMGIDEELSASLLEAVTSIAPNLCLGNAESMDALVETFRPCCHWNEIDNDRIIRDRVIQKVETLCKITSAIHDSASGRILKKKMMDAGLIADACRYLAENHPPIFNVSVTGPEWKNFLSKPSLKYVLKLMAGMARAHKPSQEAIAENSLPILHRLEQISSADHIGTLAENVMEELKKNDQVAVQIEKVRQETKIKKRQLAMAMRQKQLSKMGMEIGKKGQVKVTFFLLVSARKLAVEPHSLESVSDISICCICREAMDASAKIMMVSLF
;
A
#
# COMPACT_ATOMS: atom_id res chain seq x y z
N MET A 1 3.91 24.06 15.90
CA MET A 1 2.79 23.49 16.68
C MET A 1 3.40 22.73 17.86
N VAL A 2 3.25 23.23 19.08
CA VAL A 2 3.89 22.68 20.29
C VAL A 2 2.91 21.75 20.99
N ILE A 3 3.22 20.46 21.05
CA ILE A 3 2.42 19.48 21.79
C ILE A 3 3.10 19.30 23.16
N VAL A 4 2.41 19.73 24.23
CA VAL A 4 2.86 19.54 25.61
C VAL A 4 2.11 18.35 26.21
N TYR A 5 2.81 17.26 26.52
CA TYR A 5 2.24 16.15 27.30
C TYR A 5 2.44 16.42 28.80
N ARG A 6 1.34 16.38 29.56
CA ARG A 6 1.34 16.33 31.03
C ARG A 6 0.86 14.95 31.45
N MET A 7 1.77 14.11 31.91
CA MET A 7 1.42 12.82 32.52
C MET A 7 1.14 13.05 34.02
N ARG A 8 -0.08 12.75 34.48
CA ARG A 8 -0.46 12.74 35.90
C ARG A 8 -0.16 11.37 36.50
N GLY A 9 0.71 11.32 37.50
CA GLY A 9 0.83 10.19 38.44
C GLY A 9 -0.19 10.30 39.58
N LEU A 10 -0.59 9.15 40.13
CA LEU A 10 -1.74 9.00 41.05
C LEU A 10 -1.53 9.48 42.49
N LEU A 11 -0.33 9.91 42.88
CA LEU A 11 -0.05 10.52 44.19
C LEU A 11 0.97 11.64 43.99
N GLY A 12 0.53 12.88 44.21
CA GLY A 12 1.22 14.10 43.80
C GLY A 12 2.37 14.51 44.70
N ASP A 13 3.53 13.88 44.55
CA ASP A 13 4.81 14.44 44.99
C ASP A 13 5.76 14.58 43.80
N ALA A 14 6.12 15.84 43.53
CA ALA A 14 7.09 16.21 42.51
C ALA A 14 8.50 16.08 43.08
N THR A 15 9.27 15.11 42.58
CA THR A 15 10.74 15.15 42.66
C THR A 15 11.29 15.09 41.24
N GLU A 16 11.90 16.19 40.81
CA GLU A 16 12.60 16.27 39.52
C GLU A 16 13.93 15.51 39.61
N PRO A 17 14.24 14.60 38.67
CA PRO A 17 15.62 14.24 38.40
C PRO A 17 16.20 15.18 37.34
N PHE A 18 17.29 15.87 37.67
CA PHE A 18 18.13 16.59 36.72
C PHE A 18 18.64 15.62 35.63
N ILE A 19 18.13 15.74 34.40
CA ILE A 19 18.70 15.06 33.23
C ILE A 19 19.82 15.95 32.69
N LYS A 20 21.08 15.58 32.99
CA LYS A 20 22.28 16.28 32.51
C LYS A 20 22.77 15.83 31.13
N THR A 21 22.04 14.98 30.41
CA THR A 21 22.39 14.64 29.03
C THR A 21 21.17 14.11 28.31
N LEU A 22 20.73 14.83 27.27
CA LEU A 22 19.82 14.31 26.27
C LEU A 22 20.61 13.27 25.47
N THR A 23 20.25 11.99 25.56
CA THR A 23 20.76 10.98 24.64
C THR A 23 20.14 11.23 23.28
N ASP A 24 20.89 11.93 22.43
CA ASP A 24 20.63 12.07 21.01
C ASP A 24 20.42 10.68 20.40
N THR A 25 19.20 10.41 19.93
CA THR A 25 18.91 9.25 19.10
C THR A 25 19.54 9.38 17.70
N ASN A 26 20.14 10.54 17.39
CA ASN A 26 21.09 10.77 16.29
C ASN A 26 22.52 10.22 16.59
N GLY A 27 22.75 9.70 17.79
CA GLY A 27 24.06 9.24 18.27
C GLY A 27 24.69 8.07 17.51
N LYS A 28 23.93 7.31 16.71
CA LYS A 28 24.54 6.26 15.85
C LYS A 28 25.24 6.83 14.61
N PHE A 29 24.83 8.00 14.12
CA PHE A 29 25.57 8.73 13.08
C PHE A 29 26.80 9.43 13.67
N ASN A 30 26.66 9.97 14.89
CA ASN A 30 27.73 10.72 15.56
C ASN A 30 28.80 9.84 16.24
N ASN A 31 28.56 8.54 16.41
CA ASN A 31 29.56 7.64 17.01
C ASN A 31 30.64 7.16 16.02
N LEU A 32 30.55 7.51 14.74
CA LEU A 32 31.68 7.46 13.80
C LEU A 32 32.52 8.75 13.82
N VAL A 33 32.13 9.76 14.63
CA VAL A 33 32.64 11.14 14.57
C VAL A 33 33.45 11.52 15.82
N LYS A 34 34.32 10.62 16.28
CA LYS A 34 35.33 10.95 17.30
C LYS A 34 36.76 10.61 16.88
N GLU A 35 37.06 10.66 15.59
CA GLU A 35 38.41 11.01 15.17
C GLU A 35 38.53 12.53 15.16
N LYS A 36 39.55 13.08 15.84
CA LYS A 36 39.94 14.48 15.73
C LYS A 36 40.38 14.75 14.30
N ILE A 37 39.43 15.06 13.43
CA ILE A 37 39.70 15.45 12.04
C ILE A 37 40.22 16.89 12.07
N ASP A 38 41.40 17.09 11.49
CA ASP A 38 42.14 18.35 11.49
C ASP A 38 41.45 19.39 10.59
N ASP A 39 41.26 20.63 11.08
CA ASP A 39 40.69 21.75 10.31
C ASP A 39 41.43 21.98 8.98
N SER A 40 42.72 21.61 8.93
CA SER A 40 43.53 21.64 7.71
C SER A 40 42.97 20.74 6.60
N GLN A 41 42.45 19.55 6.94
CA GLN A 41 41.93 18.57 6.00
C GLN A 41 40.61 19.04 5.37
N PHE A 42 39.74 19.68 6.15
CA PHE A 42 38.51 20.28 5.63
C PHE A 42 38.80 21.45 4.69
N ARG A 43 39.79 22.28 5.00
CA ARG A 43 40.21 23.37 4.11
C ARG A 43 40.72 22.84 2.77
N LEU A 44 41.53 21.79 2.78
CA LEU A 44 42.03 21.15 1.57
C LEU A 44 40.91 20.48 0.76
N ALA A 45 40.02 19.76 1.43
CA ALA A 45 38.87 19.14 0.78
C ALA A 45 37.91 20.19 0.17
N THR A 46 37.78 21.36 0.80
CA THR A 46 37.01 22.48 0.25
C THR A 46 37.68 23.03 -1.01
N ALA A 47 39.00 23.24 -0.97
CA ALA A 47 39.76 23.76 -2.11
C ALA A 47 39.71 22.83 -3.34
N LEU A 48 39.64 21.50 -3.13
CA LEU A 48 39.49 20.53 -4.21
C LEU A 48 38.19 20.72 -5.00
N GLY A 49 37.08 20.98 -4.32
CA GLY A 49 35.80 21.24 -4.98
C GLY A 49 35.70 22.65 -5.55
N SER A 50 35.86 23.68 -4.73
CA SER A 50 35.53 25.06 -5.12
C SER A 50 36.60 25.75 -5.97
N SER A 51 37.87 25.54 -5.69
CA SER A 51 38.96 26.23 -6.40
C SER A 51 39.45 25.44 -7.60
N ILE A 52 39.60 24.12 -7.43
CA ILE A 52 40.23 23.25 -8.43
C ILE A 52 39.18 22.59 -9.36
N HIS A 53 37.91 22.51 -8.94
CA HIS A 53 36.86 21.77 -9.65
C HIS A 53 37.28 20.33 -9.96
N ALA A 54 37.96 19.70 -9.00
CA ALA A 54 38.69 18.45 -9.20
C ALA A 54 37.77 17.28 -9.59
N PHE A 55 36.50 17.30 -9.17
CA PHE A 55 35.56 16.20 -9.42
C PHE A 55 35.26 15.98 -10.91
N ALA A 56 35.29 17.03 -11.73
CA ALA A 56 35.16 16.91 -13.19
C ALA A 56 36.28 16.08 -13.83
N THR A 57 37.44 16.02 -13.19
CA THR A 57 38.62 15.26 -13.67
C THR A 57 38.74 13.90 -12.98
N ILE A 58 38.47 13.84 -11.67
CA ILE A 58 38.65 12.62 -10.87
C ILE A 58 37.57 11.58 -11.18
N LEU A 59 36.31 12.00 -11.29
CA LEU A 59 35.20 11.05 -11.44
C LEU A 59 35.24 10.24 -12.75
N PRO A 60 35.57 10.81 -13.93
CA PRO A 60 35.70 10.02 -15.16
C PRO A 60 36.73 8.88 -15.12
N ILE A 61 37.70 8.93 -14.20
CA ILE A 61 38.65 7.82 -13.99
C ILE A 61 37.91 6.55 -13.56
N LEU A 62 36.80 6.71 -12.83
CA LEU A 62 35.96 5.60 -12.39
C LEU A 62 35.17 4.96 -13.54
N ASP A 63 35.10 5.57 -14.73
CA ASP A 63 34.39 4.98 -15.87
C ASP A 63 35.20 3.85 -16.56
N ASN A 64 36.53 3.82 -16.35
CA ASN A 64 37.44 2.87 -17.00
C ASN A 64 38.27 2.10 -15.96
N ILE A 65 37.58 1.44 -15.02
CA ILE A 65 38.22 0.72 -13.93
C ILE A 65 38.72 -0.64 -14.39
N GLU A 66 40.00 -0.91 -14.13
CA GLU A 66 40.58 -2.25 -14.21
C GLU A 66 40.97 -2.73 -12.81
N LEU A 67 40.53 -3.94 -12.43
CA LEU A 67 40.85 -4.55 -11.12
C LEU A 67 42.26 -5.16 -11.10
N THR A 68 43.26 -4.43 -11.59
CA THR A 68 44.67 -4.78 -11.45
C THR A 68 45.19 -4.39 -10.07
N GLY A 69 46.36 -4.88 -9.66
CA GLY A 69 46.96 -4.50 -8.38
C GLY A 69 47.11 -2.98 -8.19
N GLY A 70 47.44 -2.26 -9.26
CA GLY A 70 47.48 -0.79 -9.26
C GLY A 70 46.09 -0.14 -9.18
N GLY A 71 45.12 -0.66 -9.93
CA GLY A 71 43.73 -0.16 -9.91
C GLY A 71 43.06 -0.32 -8.56
N ILE A 72 43.27 -1.44 -7.86
CA ILE A 72 42.76 -1.68 -6.50
C ILE A 72 43.33 -0.66 -5.51
N ILE A 73 44.63 -0.34 -5.60
CA ILE A 73 45.26 0.69 -4.75
C ILE A 73 44.65 2.06 -5.05
N LEU A 74 44.50 2.40 -6.33
CA LEU A 74 43.90 3.67 -6.75
C LEU A 74 42.47 3.83 -6.21
N LEU A 75 41.62 2.81 -6.36
CA LEU A 75 40.24 2.84 -5.85
C LEU A 75 40.19 3.08 -4.34
N ARG A 76 41.13 2.51 -3.58
CA ARG A 76 41.21 2.68 -2.12
C ARG A 76 41.61 4.11 -1.74
N GLU A 77 42.61 4.68 -2.41
CA GLU A 77 43.05 6.05 -2.12
C GLU A 77 42.03 7.09 -2.61
N LEU A 78 41.37 6.85 -3.74
CA LEU A 78 40.24 7.67 -4.20
C LEU A 78 39.08 7.63 -3.21
N HIS A 79 38.72 6.44 -2.71
CA HIS A 79 37.68 6.33 -1.70
C HIS A 79 38.01 7.14 -0.43
N ARG A 80 39.27 7.06 0.05
CA ARG A 80 39.72 7.86 1.21
C ARG A 80 39.57 9.35 0.95
N LEU A 81 40.04 9.83 -0.21
CA LEU A 81 39.91 11.23 -0.60
C LEU A 81 38.44 11.67 -0.63
N LEU A 82 37.60 10.89 -1.32
CA LEU A 82 36.17 11.16 -1.47
C LEU A 82 35.43 11.15 -0.13
N THR A 83 35.85 10.32 0.81
CA THR A 83 35.30 10.28 2.18
C THR A 83 35.48 11.60 2.92
N TYR A 84 36.60 12.31 2.71
CA TYR A 84 36.79 13.65 3.26
C TYR A 84 35.98 14.70 2.48
N CYS A 85 35.97 14.60 1.14
CA CYS A 85 35.25 15.53 0.29
C CYS A 85 33.74 15.56 0.56
N ILE A 86 33.11 14.40 0.72
CA ILE A 86 31.66 14.27 0.95
C ILE A 86 31.17 14.95 2.24
N LYS A 87 32.05 15.16 3.22
CA LYS A 87 31.67 15.83 4.48
C LYS A 87 31.31 17.31 4.26
N ILE A 88 31.77 17.92 3.16
CA ILE A 88 31.48 19.31 2.80
C ILE A 88 30.26 19.36 1.87
N GLU A 89 29.28 20.21 2.20
CA GLU A 89 28.03 20.33 1.47
C GLU A 89 28.21 20.71 0.00
N GLY A 90 28.95 21.79 -0.30
CA GLY A 90 29.20 22.19 -1.69
C GLY A 90 29.95 21.15 -2.52
N ASN A 91 30.73 20.26 -1.89
CA ASN A 91 31.36 19.15 -2.60
C ASN A 91 30.35 18.04 -2.93
N ARG A 92 29.36 17.78 -2.07
CA ARG A 92 28.30 16.79 -2.38
C ARG A 92 27.47 17.23 -3.57
N GLU A 93 27.11 18.51 -3.63
CA GLU A 93 26.41 19.10 -4.78
C GLU A 93 27.20 18.88 -6.07
N GLN A 94 28.49 19.26 -6.10
CA GLN A 94 29.34 19.05 -7.27
C GLN A 94 29.52 17.57 -7.63
N LEU A 95 29.70 16.69 -6.63
CA LEU A 95 29.81 15.25 -6.87
C LEU A 95 28.52 14.71 -7.52
N ASN A 96 27.34 15.18 -7.09
CA ASN A 96 26.06 14.81 -7.66
C ASN A 96 25.88 15.35 -9.09
N GLU A 97 26.24 16.61 -9.34
CA GLU A 97 26.21 17.24 -10.67
C GLU A 97 27.08 16.49 -11.68
N HIS A 98 28.23 15.97 -11.24
CA HIS A 98 29.15 15.20 -12.06
C HIS A 98 28.89 13.69 -12.00
N GLY A 99 27.69 13.25 -11.59
CA GLY A 99 27.26 11.84 -11.69
C GLY A 99 28.00 10.89 -10.72
N GLY A 100 28.41 11.37 -9.55
CA GLY A 100 29.14 10.59 -8.55
C GLY A 100 28.42 9.28 -8.18
N ILE A 101 27.11 9.32 -7.95
CA ILE A 101 26.31 8.11 -7.63
C ILE A 101 26.45 7.05 -8.74
N ARG A 102 26.26 7.40 -10.03
CA ARG A 102 26.37 6.44 -11.15
C ARG A 102 27.73 5.76 -11.18
N ARG A 103 28.78 6.53 -10.95
CA ARG A 103 30.17 6.07 -11.02
C ARG A 103 30.56 5.23 -9.82
N PHE A 104 30.08 5.56 -8.64
CA PHE A 104 30.28 4.74 -7.45
C PHE A 104 29.53 3.40 -7.56
N LEU A 105 28.32 3.41 -8.12
CA LEU A 105 27.60 2.18 -8.45
C LEU A 105 28.30 1.37 -9.54
N HIS A 106 28.95 2.02 -10.51
CA HIS A 106 29.76 1.34 -11.52
C HIS A 106 30.98 0.62 -10.92
N VAL A 107 31.64 1.21 -9.91
CA VAL A 107 32.71 0.50 -9.15
C VAL A 107 32.17 -0.78 -8.53
N PHE A 108 30.97 -0.73 -7.93
CA PHE A 108 30.30 -1.92 -7.40
C PHE A 108 29.98 -2.94 -8.50
N GLU A 109 29.45 -2.50 -9.64
CA GLU A 109 29.15 -3.35 -10.80
C GLU A 109 30.39 -4.08 -11.32
N VAL A 110 31.50 -3.37 -11.51
CA VAL A 110 32.78 -3.94 -11.95
C VAL A 110 33.33 -4.93 -10.92
N ALA A 111 33.32 -4.55 -9.64
CA ALA A 111 33.76 -5.42 -8.55
C ALA A 111 32.97 -6.73 -8.52
N TYR A 112 31.65 -6.66 -8.64
CA TYR A 112 30.78 -7.83 -8.64
C TYR A 112 30.95 -8.69 -9.91
N ARG A 113 30.85 -8.09 -11.10
CA ARG A 113 30.90 -8.82 -12.38
C ARG A 113 32.27 -9.42 -12.69
N SER A 114 33.32 -8.99 -11.99
CA SER A 114 34.65 -9.60 -12.12
C SER A 114 34.70 -11.06 -11.67
N GLY A 115 33.76 -11.50 -10.82
CA GLY A 115 33.78 -12.83 -10.21
C GLY A 115 34.94 -13.07 -9.23
N ILE A 116 35.75 -12.04 -8.92
CA ILE A 116 36.91 -12.16 -8.03
C ILE A 116 36.45 -12.14 -6.58
N LYS A 117 36.53 -13.29 -5.90
CA LYS A 117 36.11 -13.46 -4.50
C LYS A 117 37.20 -13.07 -3.50
N GLU A 118 37.81 -11.89 -3.69
CA GLU A 118 38.76 -11.32 -2.74
C GLU A 118 38.07 -10.39 -1.75
N LYS A 119 38.36 -10.55 -0.46
CA LYS A 119 37.83 -9.68 0.61
C LYS A 119 38.18 -8.19 0.44
N SER A 120 39.31 -7.91 -0.22
CA SER A 120 39.76 -6.55 -0.56
C SER A 120 38.80 -5.87 -1.53
N ILE A 121 38.34 -6.59 -2.56
CA ILE A 121 37.43 -6.09 -3.59
C ILE A 121 36.02 -5.96 -3.04
N GLU A 122 35.57 -6.92 -2.23
CA GLU A 122 34.30 -6.83 -1.51
C GLU A 122 34.25 -5.59 -0.59
N ALA A 123 35.34 -5.31 0.13
CA ALA A 123 35.43 -4.12 0.98
C ALA A 123 35.37 -2.81 0.15
N ILE A 124 35.98 -2.79 -1.04
CA ILE A 124 35.89 -1.64 -1.96
C ILE A 124 34.45 -1.45 -2.45
N ALA A 125 33.79 -2.54 -2.89
CA ALA A 125 32.38 -2.50 -3.29
C ALA A 125 31.48 -1.90 -2.20
N LEU A 126 31.60 -2.38 -0.97
CA LEU A 126 30.84 -1.86 0.19
C LEU A 126 31.13 -0.38 0.45
N GLN A 127 32.39 0.02 0.36
CA GLN A 127 32.84 1.40 0.55
C GLN A 127 32.21 2.37 -0.46
N TYR A 128 32.20 2.00 -1.75
CA TYR A 128 31.59 2.84 -2.79
C TYR A 128 30.04 2.83 -2.74
N LEU A 129 29.42 1.72 -2.34
CA LEU A 129 27.98 1.70 -2.04
C LEU A 129 27.63 2.66 -0.88
N GLU A 130 28.48 2.72 0.15
CA GLU A 130 28.29 3.66 1.26
C GLU A 130 28.44 5.13 0.83
N LEU A 131 29.44 5.47 0.00
CA LEU A 131 29.53 6.82 -0.59
C LEU A 131 28.28 7.18 -1.41
N SER A 132 27.76 6.22 -2.20
CA SER A 132 26.53 6.38 -2.97
C SER A 132 25.34 6.67 -2.06
N ARG A 133 25.24 5.95 -0.94
CA ARG A 133 24.17 6.13 0.06
C ARG A 133 24.23 7.52 0.68
N ILE A 134 25.41 8.03 1.02
CA ILE A 134 25.57 9.37 1.61
C ILE A 134 25.14 10.45 0.62
N LEU A 135 25.60 10.37 -0.64
CA LEU A 135 25.20 11.31 -1.68
C LEU A 135 23.69 11.28 -1.96
N LEU A 136 23.09 10.08 -1.96
CA LEU A 136 21.67 9.89 -2.20
C LEU A 136 20.79 10.56 -1.13
N VAL A 137 21.21 10.52 0.14
CA VAL A 137 20.49 11.23 1.22
C VAL A 137 20.42 12.73 0.94
N ASP A 138 21.50 13.32 0.44
CA ASP A 138 21.58 14.74 0.07
C ASP A 138 20.68 15.07 -1.14
N VAL A 139 20.65 14.20 -2.15
CA VAL A 139 19.73 14.32 -3.31
C VAL A 139 18.27 14.27 -2.87
N LEU A 140 17.92 13.35 -1.98
CA LEU A 140 16.54 13.22 -1.49
C LEU A 140 16.13 14.37 -0.57
N ALA A 141 17.08 15.04 0.09
CA ALA A 141 16.82 16.20 0.94
C ALA A 141 16.63 17.50 0.16
N THR A 142 17.22 17.62 -1.04
CA THR A 142 17.17 18.86 -1.84
C THR A 142 15.91 19.01 -2.69
N ASP A 143 15.06 17.97 -2.79
CA ASP A 143 13.79 17.95 -3.57
C ASP A 143 13.93 18.35 -5.08
N ARG A 144 15.17 18.41 -5.62
CA ARG A 144 15.50 18.85 -7.01
C ARG A 144 15.67 17.68 -8.00
N ILE A 145 14.83 16.66 -7.90
CA ILE A 145 15.00 15.41 -8.65
C ILE A 145 14.83 15.57 -10.16
N GLU A 146 13.97 16.49 -10.60
CA GLU A 146 13.75 16.77 -12.03
C GLU A 146 15.00 17.32 -12.73
N GLN A 147 15.95 17.88 -11.98
CA GLN A 147 17.21 18.44 -12.49
C GLN A 147 18.42 17.56 -12.17
N SER A 148 18.23 16.46 -11.45
CA SER A 148 19.33 15.63 -10.95
C SER A 148 19.87 14.68 -12.01
N ILE A 149 21.13 14.92 -12.40
CA ILE A 149 21.98 13.95 -13.11
C ILE A 149 22.53 12.89 -12.10
N GLY A 150 22.44 13.18 -10.80
CA GLY A 150 23.00 12.40 -9.69
C GLY A 150 22.09 11.29 -9.17
N GLY A 151 21.82 10.27 -9.98
CA GLY A 151 21.15 9.03 -9.57
C GLY A 151 21.56 7.88 -10.51
N ALA A 152 21.11 6.64 -10.32
CA ALA A 152 21.56 5.52 -11.16
C ALA A 152 21.07 5.59 -12.61
N THR A 153 21.73 4.84 -13.52
CA THR A 153 21.18 4.61 -14.86
C THR A 153 20.04 3.59 -14.81
N PHE A 154 19.25 3.52 -15.88
CA PHE A 154 18.18 2.53 -16.03
C PHE A 154 18.69 1.08 -15.84
N GLU A 155 19.81 0.72 -16.48
CA GLU A 155 20.39 -0.63 -16.42
C GLU A 155 20.93 -0.94 -15.02
N GLN A 156 21.63 0.02 -14.40
CA GLN A 156 22.15 -0.13 -13.05
C GLN A 156 21.01 -0.35 -12.04
N MET A 157 19.95 0.44 -12.13
CA MET A 157 18.80 0.32 -11.23
C MET A 157 18.05 -1.00 -11.45
N SER A 158 17.83 -1.40 -12.71
CA SER A 158 17.17 -2.67 -13.02
C SER A 158 17.95 -3.87 -12.45
N TRP A 159 19.27 -3.88 -12.63
CA TRP A 159 20.15 -4.90 -12.08
C TRP A 159 20.14 -4.92 -10.55
N LEU A 160 20.20 -3.75 -9.90
CA LEU A 160 20.15 -3.64 -8.43
C LEU A 160 18.79 -4.12 -7.86
N LEU A 161 17.68 -3.86 -8.56
CA LEU A 161 16.37 -4.36 -8.16
C LEU A 161 16.35 -5.89 -8.18
N GLU A 162 16.85 -6.50 -9.26
CA GLU A 162 16.94 -7.96 -9.37
C GLU A 162 17.82 -8.58 -8.29
N LEU A 163 18.99 -7.98 -8.02
CA LEU A 163 19.85 -8.40 -6.92
C LEU A 163 19.16 -8.28 -5.55
N SER A 164 18.45 -7.17 -5.29
CA SER A 164 17.76 -6.93 -4.02
C SER A 164 16.65 -7.96 -3.73
N MET A 165 16.11 -8.57 -4.78
CA MET A 165 15.09 -9.61 -4.68
C MET A 165 15.69 -11.00 -4.42
N GLY A 166 17.01 -11.13 -4.28
CA GLY A 166 17.66 -12.37 -3.86
C GLY A 166 17.55 -13.50 -4.88
N ILE A 167 17.49 -13.15 -6.16
CA ILE A 167 17.51 -14.14 -7.27
C ILE A 167 18.91 -14.78 -7.38
N ASP A 168 19.94 -14.13 -6.82
CA ASP A 168 21.33 -14.52 -6.97
C ASP A 168 21.93 -15.08 -5.67
N GLU A 169 22.36 -16.33 -5.70
CA GLU A 169 22.99 -17.03 -4.56
C GLU A 169 24.47 -16.66 -4.38
N GLU A 170 25.09 -15.92 -5.31
CA GLU A 170 26.53 -15.61 -5.27
C GLU A 170 26.86 -14.36 -4.44
N LEU A 171 25.87 -13.55 -4.09
CA LEU A 171 26.07 -12.30 -3.36
C LEU A 171 26.34 -12.56 -1.86
N SER A 172 27.38 -11.94 -1.31
CA SER A 172 27.63 -12.02 0.13
C SER A 172 26.52 -11.33 0.93
N ALA A 173 26.28 -11.81 2.16
CA ALA A 173 25.22 -11.25 3.01
C ALA A 173 25.39 -9.75 3.28
N SER A 174 26.63 -9.28 3.44
CA SER A 174 27.01 -7.87 3.60
C SER A 174 26.65 -7.03 2.37
N LEU A 175 26.95 -7.52 1.17
CA LEU A 175 26.61 -6.81 -0.06
C LEU A 175 25.09 -6.80 -0.30
N LEU A 176 24.41 -7.92 -0.02
CA LEU A 176 22.96 -7.99 -0.10
C LEU A 176 22.29 -6.98 0.85
N GLU A 177 22.77 -6.87 2.09
CA GLU A 177 22.27 -5.88 3.04
C GLU A 177 22.50 -4.45 2.54
N ALA A 178 23.68 -4.15 1.98
CA ALA A 178 23.97 -2.84 1.42
C ALA A 178 23.06 -2.50 0.22
N VAL A 179 22.89 -3.43 -0.71
CA VAL A 179 22.04 -3.27 -1.91
C VAL A 179 20.57 -3.10 -1.52
N THR A 180 20.05 -3.96 -0.63
CA THR A 180 18.67 -3.88 -0.16
C THR A 180 18.37 -2.61 0.64
N SER A 181 19.39 -2.04 1.29
CA SER A 181 19.30 -0.76 2.00
C SER A 181 19.27 0.45 1.06
N ILE A 182 20.12 0.48 0.02
CA ILE A 182 20.22 1.63 -0.89
C ILE A 182 19.16 1.65 -1.99
N ALA A 183 18.78 0.49 -2.53
CA ALA A 183 17.91 0.37 -3.71
C ALA A 183 16.57 1.12 -3.57
N PRO A 184 15.82 1.05 -2.44
CA PRO A 184 14.54 1.75 -2.31
C PRO A 184 14.65 3.27 -2.46
N ASN A 185 15.71 3.86 -1.89
CA ASN A 185 15.98 5.29 -1.97
C ASN A 185 16.50 5.68 -3.36
N LEU A 186 17.25 4.78 -4.01
CA LEU A 186 17.84 5.02 -5.32
C LEU A 186 16.75 5.12 -6.41
N CYS A 187 15.69 4.33 -6.28
CA CYS A 187 14.47 4.45 -7.09
C CYS A 187 13.84 5.84 -7.05
N LEU A 188 14.07 6.62 -5.99
CA LEU A 188 13.57 7.98 -5.82
C LEU A 188 14.61 9.05 -6.19
N GLY A 189 15.84 8.67 -6.53
CA GLY A 189 16.96 9.60 -6.72
C GLY A 189 16.93 10.36 -8.05
N ASN A 190 16.42 9.76 -9.12
CA ASN A 190 16.32 10.38 -10.44
C ASN A 190 15.22 9.73 -11.31
N ALA A 191 14.89 10.39 -12.43
CA ALA A 191 13.85 9.93 -13.34
C ALA A 191 14.13 8.55 -13.96
N GLU A 192 15.37 8.27 -14.40
CA GLU A 192 15.73 6.97 -14.99
C GLU A 192 15.55 5.81 -14.01
N SER A 193 15.88 6.02 -12.73
CA SER A 193 15.68 4.98 -11.70
C SER A 193 14.20 4.73 -11.42
N MET A 194 13.37 5.77 -11.47
CA MET A 194 11.91 5.62 -11.37
C MET A 194 11.37 4.83 -12.57
N ASP A 195 11.86 5.10 -13.78
CA ASP A 195 11.46 4.40 -15.00
C ASP A 195 11.88 2.92 -14.96
N ALA A 196 13.08 2.62 -14.48
CA ALA A 196 13.55 1.24 -14.25
C ALA A 196 12.67 0.48 -13.25
N LEU A 197 12.28 1.11 -12.14
CA LEU A 197 11.34 0.51 -11.19
C LEU A 197 10.00 0.19 -11.86
N VAL A 198 9.43 1.15 -12.58
CA VAL A 198 8.14 0.97 -13.24
C VAL A 198 8.19 -0.19 -14.23
N GLU A 199 9.21 -0.25 -15.09
CA GLU A 199 9.34 -1.31 -16.09
C GLU A 199 9.59 -2.68 -15.44
N THR A 200 10.41 -2.74 -14.39
CA THR A 200 10.71 -3.99 -13.65
C THR A 200 9.45 -4.61 -13.05
N PHE A 201 8.51 -3.79 -12.57
CA PHE A 201 7.31 -4.25 -11.89
C PHE A 201 6.06 -4.27 -12.78
N ARG A 202 6.09 -3.71 -13.99
CA ARG A 202 4.94 -3.72 -14.91
C ARG A 202 4.35 -5.12 -15.18
N PRO A 203 5.17 -6.18 -15.37
CA PRO A 203 4.63 -7.54 -15.54
C PRO A 203 3.83 -8.06 -14.34
N CYS A 204 3.99 -7.47 -13.15
CA CYS A 204 3.28 -7.85 -11.93
C CYS A 204 1.81 -7.43 -11.92
N CYS A 205 1.37 -6.62 -12.89
CA CYS A 205 -0.01 -6.14 -12.97
C CYS A 205 -0.88 -6.92 -13.96
N HIS A 206 -0.38 -8.00 -14.56
CA HIS A 206 -1.18 -8.95 -15.33
C HIS A 206 -1.94 -9.91 -14.40
N TRP A 207 -2.86 -9.36 -13.62
CA TRP A 207 -3.57 -10.06 -12.52
C TRP A 207 -4.30 -11.34 -12.97
N ASN A 208 -4.91 -11.31 -14.16
CA ASN A 208 -5.61 -12.47 -14.70
C ASN A 208 -4.63 -13.62 -15.02
N GLU A 209 -3.42 -13.33 -15.48
CA GLU A 209 -2.39 -14.36 -15.72
C GLU A 209 -1.88 -14.95 -14.41
N ILE A 210 -1.67 -14.10 -13.39
CA ILE A 210 -1.26 -14.53 -12.05
C ILE A 210 -2.31 -15.47 -11.43
N ASP A 211 -3.60 -15.21 -11.66
CA ASP A 211 -4.66 -16.08 -11.15
C ASP A 211 -4.73 -17.42 -11.89
N ASN A 212 -4.57 -17.41 -13.22
CA ASN A 212 -4.82 -18.57 -14.07
C ASN A 212 -3.60 -19.48 -14.25
N ASP A 213 -2.38 -18.94 -14.24
CA ASP A 213 -1.14 -19.69 -14.49
C ASP A 213 -0.30 -19.80 -13.21
N ARG A 214 -0.10 -21.03 -12.72
CA ARG A 214 0.72 -21.29 -11.54
C ARG A 214 2.20 -21.01 -11.76
N ILE A 215 2.74 -21.27 -12.95
CA ILE A 215 4.16 -21.06 -13.27
C ILE A 215 4.47 -19.56 -13.27
N ILE A 216 3.60 -18.76 -13.90
CA ILE A 216 3.74 -17.29 -13.89
C ILE A 216 3.61 -16.76 -12.47
N ARG A 217 2.61 -17.24 -11.71
CA ARG A 217 2.41 -16.86 -10.32
C ARG A 217 3.65 -17.12 -9.46
N ASP A 218 4.20 -18.33 -9.50
CA ASP A 218 5.35 -18.71 -8.67
C ASP A 218 6.60 -17.88 -9.01
N ARG A 219 6.74 -17.43 -10.27
CA ARG A 219 7.84 -16.54 -10.71
C ARG A 219 7.66 -15.08 -10.29
N VAL A 220 6.43 -14.58 -10.26
CA VAL A 220 6.14 -13.14 -10.14
C VAL A 220 5.67 -12.75 -8.73
N ILE A 221 5.24 -13.71 -7.90
CA ILE A 221 4.67 -13.43 -6.57
C ILE A 221 5.59 -12.64 -5.65
N GLN A 222 6.89 -12.96 -5.65
CA GLN A 222 7.88 -12.23 -4.85
C GLN A 222 8.05 -10.78 -5.36
N LYS A 223 8.01 -10.57 -6.68
CA LYS A 223 8.04 -9.22 -7.27
C LYS A 223 6.78 -8.44 -6.90
N VAL A 224 5.60 -9.06 -6.97
CA VAL A 224 4.31 -8.44 -6.56
C VAL A 224 4.33 -8.05 -5.08
N GLU A 225 4.85 -8.91 -4.22
CA GLU A 225 5.00 -8.62 -2.79
C GLU A 225 5.94 -7.44 -2.54
N THR A 226 7.04 -7.40 -3.27
CA THR A 226 8.01 -6.30 -3.21
C THR A 226 7.39 -5.00 -3.70
N LEU A 227 6.64 -5.02 -4.81
CA LEU A 227 5.88 -3.87 -5.31
C LEU A 227 4.89 -3.32 -4.27
N CYS A 228 4.14 -4.21 -3.60
CA CYS A 228 3.22 -3.81 -2.53
C CYS A 228 3.95 -3.16 -1.35
N LYS A 229 5.11 -3.70 -0.95
CA LYS A 229 5.94 -3.11 0.10
C LYS A 229 6.45 -1.72 -0.31
N ILE A 230 6.99 -1.59 -1.52
CA ILE A 230 7.49 -0.33 -2.08
C ILE A 230 6.38 0.71 -2.07
N THR A 231 5.25 0.44 -2.71
CA THR A 231 4.13 1.40 -2.81
C THR A 231 3.58 1.84 -1.44
N SER A 232 3.59 0.95 -0.45
CA SER A 232 3.21 1.29 0.93
C SER A 232 4.24 2.16 1.66
N ALA A 233 5.52 2.07 1.29
CA ALA A 233 6.64 2.77 1.90
C ALA A 233 6.94 4.13 1.24
N ILE A 234 6.38 4.43 0.07
CA ILE A 234 6.55 5.74 -0.58
C ILE A 234 6.04 6.85 0.35
N HIS A 235 6.96 7.70 0.78
CA HIS A 235 6.69 8.88 1.59
C HIS A 235 5.97 9.99 0.79
N ASP A 236 5.29 10.89 1.49
CA ASP A 236 4.71 12.09 0.91
C ASP A 236 5.79 13.16 0.67
N SER A 237 6.64 12.91 -0.32
CA SER A 237 7.67 13.84 -0.82
C SER A 237 7.41 14.23 -2.27
N ALA A 238 8.13 15.23 -2.79
CA ALA A 238 8.06 15.57 -4.21
C ALA A 238 8.43 14.36 -5.09
N SER A 239 9.52 13.67 -4.77
CA SER A 239 9.96 12.40 -5.38
C SER A 239 8.88 11.33 -5.38
N GLY A 240 8.25 11.13 -4.21
CA GLY A 240 7.24 10.09 -4.03
C GLY A 240 6.00 10.35 -4.88
N ARG A 241 5.57 11.61 -4.99
CA ARG A 241 4.46 12.00 -5.87
C ARG A 241 4.82 11.80 -7.35
N ILE A 242 6.03 12.15 -7.78
CA ILE A 242 6.50 11.90 -9.16
C ILE A 242 6.52 10.40 -9.46
N LEU A 243 7.06 9.57 -8.56
CA LEU A 243 7.09 8.12 -8.74
C LEU A 243 5.66 7.56 -8.83
N LYS A 244 4.75 7.95 -7.92
CA LYS A 244 3.34 7.50 -7.99
C LYS A 244 2.66 7.92 -9.28
N LYS A 245 2.95 9.12 -9.78
CA LYS A 245 2.45 9.57 -11.08
C LYS A 245 2.98 8.68 -12.21
N LYS A 246 4.29 8.42 -12.29
CA LYS A 246 4.87 7.51 -13.29
C LYS A 246 4.26 6.09 -13.23
N MET A 247 4.08 5.56 -12.03
CA MET A 247 3.40 4.27 -11.81
C MET A 247 1.94 4.29 -12.27
N MET A 248 1.22 5.38 -12.03
CA MET A 248 -0.15 5.56 -12.51
C MET A 248 -0.22 5.66 -14.04
N ASP A 249 0.66 6.47 -14.65
CA ASP A 249 0.76 6.66 -16.10
C ASP A 249 1.13 5.36 -16.83
N ALA A 250 1.91 4.49 -16.19
CA ALA A 250 2.25 3.16 -16.70
C ALA A 250 1.11 2.13 -16.64
N GLY A 251 -0.02 2.49 -16.02
CA GLY A 251 -1.25 1.68 -16.01
C GLY A 251 -1.48 0.85 -14.75
N LEU A 252 -0.61 0.90 -13.73
CA LEU A 252 -0.71 0.02 -12.56
C LEU A 252 -2.07 0.13 -11.84
N ILE A 253 -2.60 1.35 -11.70
CA ILE A 253 -3.92 1.59 -11.08
C ILE A 253 -5.05 1.19 -12.03
N ALA A 254 -4.91 1.51 -13.32
CA ALA A 254 -5.93 1.20 -14.33
C ALA A 254 -6.14 -0.31 -14.45
N ASP A 255 -5.05 -1.09 -14.44
CA ASP A 255 -5.09 -2.55 -14.51
C ASP A 255 -5.68 -3.18 -13.24
N ALA A 256 -5.37 -2.62 -12.06
CA ALA A 256 -6.00 -3.02 -10.79
C ALA A 256 -7.51 -2.75 -10.77
N CYS A 257 -7.95 -1.58 -11.24
CA CYS A 257 -9.37 -1.24 -11.34
C CYS A 257 -10.09 -2.12 -12.37
N ARG A 258 -9.46 -2.39 -13.51
CA ARG A 258 -9.99 -3.27 -14.56
C ARG A 258 -10.16 -4.70 -14.03
N TYR A 259 -9.18 -5.22 -13.31
CA TYR A 259 -9.27 -6.53 -12.69
C TYR A 259 -10.48 -6.64 -11.74
N LEU A 260 -10.71 -5.63 -10.89
CA LEU A 260 -11.90 -5.63 -10.02
C LEU A 260 -13.19 -5.58 -10.84
N ALA A 261 -13.25 -4.72 -11.87
CA ALA A 261 -14.42 -4.58 -12.74
C ALA A 261 -14.78 -5.88 -13.49
N GLU A 262 -13.79 -6.62 -13.98
CA GLU A 262 -13.98 -7.86 -14.74
C GLU A 262 -14.34 -9.06 -13.86
N ASN A 263 -13.84 -9.10 -12.62
CA ASN A 263 -13.89 -10.29 -11.79
C ASN A 263 -14.91 -10.22 -10.63
N HIS A 264 -15.48 -9.05 -10.34
CA HIS A 264 -16.39 -8.93 -9.20
C HIS A 264 -17.71 -9.69 -9.45
N PRO A 265 -18.22 -10.44 -8.47
CA PRO A 265 -19.57 -10.99 -8.53
C PRO A 265 -20.63 -9.88 -8.41
N PRO A 266 -21.92 -10.19 -8.65
CA PRO A 266 -23.01 -9.23 -8.48
C PRO A 266 -23.05 -8.64 -7.06
N ILE A 267 -22.85 -7.33 -6.97
CA ILE A 267 -22.67 -6.58 -5.71
C ILE A 267 -23.86 -6.73 -4.76
N PHE A 268 -25.08 -6.76 -5.30
CA PHE A 268 -26.32 -6.79 -4.54
C PHE A 268 -26.90 -8.19 -4.32
N ASN A 269 -26.12 -9.25 -4.55
CA ASN A 269 -26.60 -10.61 -4.31
C ASN A 269 -26.73 -10.90 -2.80
N VAL A 270 -27.78 -11.63 -2.42
CA VAL A 270 -28.22 -11.82 -1.02
C VAL A 270 -27.19 -12.56 -0.18
N SER A 271 -26.46 -13.50 -0.77
CA SER A 271 -25.45 -14.26 -0.03
C SER A 271 -24.04 -14.03 -0.58
N VAL A 272 -23.19 -13.48 0.29
CA VAL A 272 -21.73 -13.46 0.11
C VAL A 272 -21.15 -14.89 0.22
N THR A 273 -21.94 -15.87 0.65
CA THR A 273 -21.55 -17.29 0.70
C THR A 273 -21.80 -18.05 -0.62
N GLY A 274 -22.23 -17.35 -1.68
CA GLY A 274 -22.42 -17.96 -3.00
C GLY A 274 -21.12 -18.48 -3.62
N PRO A 275 -21.18 -19.47 -4.54
CA PRO A 275 -19.99 -20.05 -5.16
C PRO A 275 -19.17 -19.02 -5.93
N GLU A 276 -19.81 -18.03 -6.54
CA GLU A 276 -19.15 -16.93 -7.26
C GLU A 276 -18.29 -16.05 -6.34
N TRP A 277 -18.83 -15.66 -5.18
CA TRP A 277 -18.09 -14.91 -4.18
C TRP A 277 -16.96 -15.72 -3.57
N LYS A 278 -17.18 -17.01 -3.29
CA LYS A 278 -16.12 -17.89 -2.80
C LYS A 278 -14.97 -18.00 -3.81
N ASN A 279 -15.29 -18.15 -5.10
CA ASN A 279 -14.29 -18.20 -6.17
C ASN A 279 -13.49 -16.89 -6.26
N PHE A 280 -14.18 -15.74 -6.33
CA PHE A 280 -13.54 -14.43 -6.40
C PHE A 280 -12.63 -14.14 -5.19
N LEU A 281 -13.11 -14.42 -3.97
CA LEU A 281 -12.35 -14.19 -2.75
C LEU A 281 -11.15 -15.13 -2.62
N SER A 282 -11.17 -16.29 -3.28
CA SER A 282 -10.05 -17.24 -3.30
C SER A 282 -8.97 -16.92 -4.32
N LYS A 283 -9.15 -15.88 -5.16
CA LYS A 283 -8.17 -15.49 -6.17
C LYS A 283 -6.88 -14.93 -5.54
N PRO A 284 -5.70 -15.50 -5.84
CA PRO A 284 -4.45 -15.06 -5.21
C PRO A 284 -4.08 -13.60 -5.46
N SER A 285 -4.48 -13.04 -6.61
CA SER A 285 -4.18 -11.65 -6.97
C SER A 285 -4.95 -10.63 -6.15
N LEU A 286 -6.15 -10.95 -5.67
CA LEU A 286 -7.06 -9.99 -5.04
C LEU A 286 -6.43 -9.26 -3.84
N LYS A 287 -5.74 -10.00 -2.96
CA LYS A 287 -5.03 -9.39 -1.82
C LYS A 287 -3.95 -8.40 -2.25
N TYR A 288 -3.26 -8.65 -3.36
CA TYR A 288 -2.18 -7.80 -3.84
C TYR A 288 -2.72 -6.58 -4.58
N VAL A 289 -3.81 -6.74 -5.34
CA VAL A 289 -4.56 -5.63 -5.95
C VAL A 289 -4.98 -4.62 -4.88
N LEU A 290 -5.59 -5.07 -3.79
CA LEU A 290 -6.01 -4.19 -2.69
C LEU A 290 -4.82 -3.53 -1.98
N LYS A 291 -3.73 -4.26 -1.75
CA LYS A 291 -2.50 -3.69 -1.16
C LYS A 291 -1.87 -2.62 -2.05
N LEU A 292 -1.79 -2.87 -3.35
CA LEU A 292 -1.29 -1.92 -4.34
C LEU A 292 -2.16 -0.66 -4.35
N MET A 293 -3.48 -0.82 -4.44
CA MET A 293 -4.42 0.31 -4.44
C MET A 293 -4.29 1.17 -3.18
N ALA A 294 -4.15 0.55 -1.99
CA ALA A 294 -3.96 1.28 -0.74
C ALA A 294 -2.63 2.06 -0.72
N GLY A 295 -1.52 1.43 -1.14
CA GLY A 295 -0.21 2.09 -1.23
C GLY A 295 -0.21 3.25 -2.22
N MET A 296 -0.84 3.06 -3.38
CA MET A 296 -0.95 4.09 -4.42
C MET A 296 -1.88 5.23 -4.01
N ALA A 297 -2.97 4.97 -3.28
CA ALA A 297 -3.91 5.98 -2.82
C ALA A 297 -3.35 6.87 -1.70
N ARG A 298 -2.44 6.34 -0.87
CA ARG A 298 -1.85 7.08 0.25
C ARG A 298 -1.19 8.39 -0.20
N ALA A 299 -1.69 9.52 0.29
CA ALA A 299 -1.14 10.86 0.01
C ALA A 299 -0.97 11.20 -1.50
N HIS A 300 -1.78 10.62 -2.39
CA HIS A 300 -1.73 10.92 -3.83
C HIS A 300 -3.12 11.09 -4.42
N LYS A 301 -3.55 12.35 -4.57
CA LYS A 301 -4.90 12.72 -5.06
C LYS A 301 -5.27 12.11 -6.41
N PRO A 302 -4.41 12.13 -7.45
CA PRO A 302 -4.74 11.53 -8.74
C PRO A 302 -5.02 10.03 -8.64
N SER A 303 -4.27 9.29 -7.81
CA SER A 303 -4.54 7.87 -7.56
C SER A 303 -5.91 7.67 -6.90
N GLN A 304 -6.24 8.51 -5.91
CA GLN A 304 -7.49 8.40 -5.18
C GLN A 304 -8.70 8.62 -6.11
N GLU A 305 -8.62 9.62 -6.97
CA GLU A 305 -9.67 9.94 -7.95
C GLU A 305 -9.83 8.83 -9.00
N ALA A 306 -8.72 8.32 -9.54
CA ALA A 306 -8.74 7.23 -10.53
C ALA A 306 -9.33 5.93 -9.97
N ILE A 307 -9.01 5.59 -8.72
CA ILE A 307 -9.61 4.43 -8.04
C ILE A 307 -11.10 4.66 -7.78
N ALA A 308 -11.48 5.89 -7.40
CA ALA A 308 -12.84 6.21 -6.99
C ALA A 308 -13.85 6.12 -8.12
N GLU A 309 -13.44 6.41 -9.36
CA GLU A 309 -14.32 6.51 -10.52
C GLU A 309 -15.18 5.26 -10.74
N ASN A 310 -14.57 4.06 -10.69
CA ASN A 310 -15.24 2.81 -11.05
C ASN A 310 -15.20 1.71 -9.98
N SER A 311 -14.33 1.82 -8.96
CA SER A 311 -14.11 0.73 -8.00
C SER A 311 -14.83 0.91 -6.66
N LEU A 312 -15.40 2.10 -6.36
CA LEU A 312 -16.04 2.36 -5.04
C LEU A 312 -17.15 1.38 -4.65
N PRO A 313 -18.12 1.02 -5.51
CA PRO A 313 -19.17 0.08 -5.13
C PRO A 313 -18.61 -1.32 -4.81
N ILE A 314 -17.56 -1.74 -5.51
CA ILE A 314 -16.90 -3.03 -5.33
C ILE A 314 -16.12 -3.03 -4.00
N LEU A 315 -15.31 -2.00 -3.76
CA LEU A 315 -14.55 -1.82 -2.52
C LEU A 315 -15.46 -1.72 -1.30
N HIS A 316 -16.54 -0.94 -1.39
CA HIS A 316 -17.56 -0.83 -0.34
C HIS A 316 -18.28 -2.16 -0.07
N ARG A 317 -18.39 -3.03 -1.08
CA ARG A 317 -18.93 -4.38 -0.86
C ARG A 317 -17.90 -5.27 -0.19
N LEU A 318 -16.64 -5.21 -0.62
CA LEU A 318 -15.54 -6.00 -0.06
C LEU A 318 -15.26 -5.69 1.40
N GLU A 319 -15.29 -4.41 1.82
CA GLU A 319 -15.07 -4.03 3.24
C GLU A 319 -16.09 -4.67 4.20
N GLN A 320 -17.27 -5.06 3.70
CA GLN A 320 -18.33 -5.70 4.50
C GLN A 320 -18.18 -7.22 4.61
N ILE A 321 -17.17 -7.81 3.97
CA ILE A 321 -16.99 -9.25 3.90
C ILE A 321 -16.00 -9.69 4.98
N SER A 322 -16.46 -10.56 5.86
CA SER A 322 -15.57 -11.32 6.75
C SER A 322 -15.01 -12.51 5.97
N SER A 323 -13.75 -12.44 5.55
CA SER A 323 -13.02 -13.50 4.84
C SER A 323 -11.81 -13.98 5.64
N ALA A 324 -11.42 -15.25 5.48
CA ALA A 324 -10.23 -15.81 6.12
C ALA A 324 -8.93 -15.06 5.73
N ASP A 325 -8.81 -14.59 4.48
CA ASP A 325 -7.61 -13.90 3.97
C ASP A 325 -7.58 -12.39 4.28
N HIS A 326 -8.40 -11.92 5.23
CA HIS A 326 -8.49 -10.51 5.63
C HIS A 326 -8.79 -9.52 4.46
N ILE A 327 -9.47 -9.98 3.41
CA ILE A 327 -9.86 -9.16 2.24
C ILE A 327 -10.70 -7.95 2.68
N GLY A 328 -11.61 -8.12 3.64
CA GLY A 328 -12.40 -7.01 4.18
C GLY A 328 -11.53 -5.90 4.77
N THR A 329 -10.54 -6.24 5.59
CA THR A 329 -9.58 -5.29 6.16
C THR A 329 -8.70 -4.64 5.09
N LEU A 330 -8.29 -5.38 4.06
CA LEU A 330 -7.53 -4.82 2.94
C LEU A 330 -8.36 -3.80 2.14
N ALA A 331 -9.64 -4.09 1.89
CA ALA A 331 -10.55 -3.16 1.22
C ALA A 331 -10.85 -1.93 2.09
N GLU A 332 -11.01 -2.11 3.40
CA GLU A 332 -11.16 -1.01 4.35
C GLU A 332 -9.93 -0.08 4.32
N ASN A 333 -8.71 -0.63 4.27
CA ASN A 333 -7.49 0.18 4.15
C ASN A 333 -7.48 1.03 2.87
N VAL A 334 -7.94 0.49 1.74
CA VAL A 334 -8.10 1.28 0.51
C VAL A 334 -9.11 2.41 0.75
N MET A 335 -10.29 2.09 1.28
CA MET A 335 -11.37 3.06 1.51
C MET A 335 -10.96 4.19 2.48
N GLU A 336 -10.20 3.89 3.53
CA GLU A 336 -9.66 4.89 4.46
C GLU A 336 -8.62 5.81 3.80
N GLU A 337 -7.77 5.28 2.91
CA GLU A 337 -6.85 6.12 2.14
C GLU A 337 -7.60 6.99 1.12
N LEU A 338 -8.67 6.49 0.49
CA LEU A 338 -9.50 7.26 -0.45
C LEU A 338 -10.28 8.39 0.25
N LYS A 339 -10.79 8.13 1.45
CA LYS A 339 -11.58 9.09 2.25
C LYS A 339 -10.78 10.33 2.67
N LYS A 340 -9.44 10.29 2.61
CA LYS A 340 -8.58 11.46 2.85
C LYS A 340 -8.71 12.53 1.77
N ASN A 341 -9.29 12.23 0.61
CA ASN A 341 -9.64 13.21 -0.42
C ASN A 341 -11.11 13.63 -0.25
N ASP A 342 -11.35 14.91 0.00
CA ASP A 342 -12.70 15.46 0.24
C ASP A 342 -13.68 15.15 -0.90
N GLN A 343 -13.24 15.21 -2.15
CA GLN A 343 -14.10 14.92 -3.30
C GLN A 343 -14.50 13.44 -3.33
N VAL A 344 -13.55 12.55 -3.08
CA VAL A 344 -13.78 11.10 -3.04
C VAL A 344 -14.60 10.72 -1.81
N ALA A 345 -14.42 11.39 -0.67
CA ALA A 345 -15.19 11.16 0.55
C ALA A 345 -16.70 11.39 0.33
N VAL A 346 -17.06 12.44 -0.42
CA VAL A 346 -18.46 12.69 -0.81
C VAL A 346 -19.01 11.57 -1.68
N GLN A 347 -18.21 11.05 -2.63
CA GLN A 347 -18.60 9.92 -3.48
C GLN A 347 -18.78 8.63 -2.66
N ILE A 348 -17.90 8.37 -1.69
CA ILE A 348 -18.00 7.23 -0.78
C ILE A 348 -19.33 7.29 -0.01
N GLU A 349 -19.69 8.45 0.54
CA GLU A 349 -20.94 8.61 1.28
C GLU A 349 -22.16 8.39 0.37
N LYS A 350 -22.12 8.88 -0.87
CA LYS A 350 -23.15 8.61 -1.87
C LYS A 350 -23.32 7.10 -2.13
N VAL A 351 -22.22 6.37 -2.35
CA VAL A 351 -22.24 4.91 -2.56
C VAL A 351 -22.78 4.15 -1.35
N ARG A 352 -22.44 4.60 -0.13
CA ARG A 352 -22.97 4.03 1.13
C ARG A 352 -24.48 4.23 1.25
N GLN A 353 -24.98 5.43 0.93
CA GLN A 353 -26.40 5.73 0.93
C GLN A 353 -27.16 4.92 -0.14
N GLU A 354 -26.64 4.85 -1.36
CA GLU A 354 -27.23 4.04 -2.44
C GLU A 354 -27.30 2.56 -2.06
N THR A 355 -26.25 2.04 -1.43
CA THR A 355 -26.22 0.66 -0.92
C THR A 355 -27.26 0.43 0.15
N LYS A 356 -27.42 1.38 1.09
CA LYS A 356 -28.45 1.31 2.15
C LYS A 356 -29.86 1.30 1.56
N ILE A 357 -30.13 2.15 0.57
CA ILE A 357 -31.42 2.22 -0.13
C ILE A 357 -31.70 0.91 -0.89
N LYS A 358 -30.75 0.42 -1.67
CA LYS A 358 -30.89 -0.82 -2.45
C LYS A 358 -31.09 -2.04 -1.54
N LYS A 359 -30.33 -2.16 -0.44
CA LYS A 359 -30.52 -3.22 0.56
C LYS A 359 -31.92 -3.16 1.17
N ARG A 360 -32.42 -1.97 1.50
CA ARG A 360 -33.78 -1.77 2.04
C ARG A 360 -34.84 -2.20 1.02
N GLN A 361 -34.71 -1.80 -0.24
CA GLN A 361 -35.63 -2.19 -1.32
C GLN A 361 -35.63 -3.70 -1.53
N LEU A 362 -34.46 -4.33 -1.57
CA LEU A 362 -34.32 -5.78 -1.76
C LEU A 362 -34.91 -6.56 -0.58
N ALA A 363 -34.66 -6.11 0.66
CA ALA A 363 -35.26 -6.70 1.85
C ALA A 363 -36.80 -6.57 1.85
N MET A 364 -37.34 -5.43 1.40
CA MET A 364 -38.79 -5.26 1.22
C MET A 364 -39.37 -6.20 0.17
N ALA A 365 -38.70 -6.35 -0.98
CA ALA A 365 -39.12 -7.27 -2.04
C ALA A 365 -39.07 -8.75 -1.58
N MET A 366 -38.03 -9.15 -0.85
CA MET A 366 -37.92 -10.49 -0.27
C MET A 366 -39.02 -10.75 0.77
N ARG A 367 -39.27 -9.78 1.67
CA ARG A 367 -40.35 -9.86 2.65
C ARG A 367 -41.71 -9.98 1.96
N GLN A 368 -41.97 -9.19 0.93
CA GLN A 368 -43.21 -9.26 0.16
C GLN A 368 -43.36 -10.62 -0.54
N LYS A 369 -42.29 -11.18 -1.11
CA LYS A 369 -42.29 -12.52 -1.73
C LYS A 369 -42.50 -13.65 -0.71
N GLN A 370 -41.97 -13.52 0.51
CA GLN A 370 -42.21 -14.48 1.59
C GLN A 370 -43.64 -14.38 2.11
N LEU A 371 -44.14 -13.17 2.34
CA LEU A 371 -45.50 -12.93 2.77
C LEU A 371 -46.51 -13.40 1.72
N SER A 372 -46.27 -13.16 0.42
CA SER A 372 -47.15 -13.64 -0.65
C SER A 372 -47.20 -15.17 -0.72
N LYS A 373 -46.06 -15.86 -0.49
CA LYS A 373 -46.04 -17.33 -0.34
C LYS A 373 -46.84 -17.80 0.86
N MET A 374 -46.87 -17.00 1.93
CA MET A 374 -47.70 -17.21 3.12
C MET A 374 -49.11 -16.62 2.97
N GLY A 375 -49.57 -16.21 1.77
CA GLY A 375 -50.91 -15.64 1.57
C GLY A 375 -51.17 -14.34 2.33
N MET A 376 -50.16 -13.52 2.57
CA MET A 376 -50.25 -12.22 3.25
C MET A 376 -49.71 -11.09 2.36
N GLU A 377 -50.26 -9.89 2.48
CA GLU A 377 -49.87 -8.70 1.74
C GLU A 377 -49.52 -7.53 2.67
N ILE A 378 -48.58 -6.67 2.29
CA ILE A 378 -48.25 -5.46 3.06
C ILE A 378 -49.06 -4.27 2.51
N GLY A 379 -49.87 -3.64 3.35
CA GLY A 379 -50.59 -2.40 3.06
C GLY A 379 -49.69 -1.16 3.10
N LYS A 380 -50.16 -0.05 2.51
CA LYS A 380 -49.42 1.22 2.30
C LYS A 380 -48.82 1.88 3.56
N LYS A 381 -49.19 1.44 4.77
CA LYS A 381 -48.67 1.92 6.07
C LYS A 381 -47.76 0.90 6.79
N GLY A 382 -47.33 -0.17 6.11
CA GLY A 382 -46.55 -1.26 6.74
C GLY A 382 -47.39 -2.31 7.47
N GLN A 383 -48.71 -2.27 7.33
CA GLN A 383 -49.65 -3.23 7.94
C GLN A 383 -49.67 -4.54 7.15
N VAL A 384 -49.60 -5.70 7.81
CA VAL A 384 -49.74 -7.00 7.15
C VAL A 384 -51.22 -7.37 7.09
N LYS A 385 -51.76 -7.58 5.90
CA LYS A 385 -53.13 -8.05 5.63
C LYS A 385 -53.09 -9.51 5.21
N VAL A 386 -53.86 -10.36 5.88
CA VAL A 386 -53.99 -11.78 5.49
C VAL A 386 -55.00 -11.89 4.35
N THR A 387 -54.64 -12.55 3.25
CA THR A 387 -55.57 -12.79 2.15
C THR A 387 -56.62 -13.84 2.53
N PHE A 388 -57.85 -13.66 2.03
CA PHE A 388 -59.05 -14.42 2.42
C PHE A 388 -58.91 -15.95 2.32
N PHE A 389 -58.04 -16.45 1.44
CA PHE A 389 -57.80 -17.89 1.25
C PHE A 389 -57.22 -18.60 2.50
N LEU A 390 -56.40 -17.89 3.29
CA LEU A 390 -55.80 -18.43 4.50
C LEU A 390 -56.76 -18.39 5.69
N LEU A 391 -57.62 -17.37 5.76
CA LEU A 391 -58.72 -17.30 6.73
C LEU A 391 -59.71 -18.47 6.57
N VAL A 392 -59.97 -18.92 5.34
CA VAL A 392 -60.86 -20.06 5.08
C VAL A 392 -60.19 -21.39 5.40
N SER A 393 -58.89 -21.54 5.11
CA SER A 393 -58.15 -22.78 5.40
C SER A 393 -57.89 -22.97 6.90
N ALA A 394 -57.58 -21.89 7.64
CA ALA A 394 -57.47 -21.92 9.10
C ALA A 394 -58.82 -22.23 9.79
N ARG A 395 -59.94 -21.75 9.23
CA ARG A 395 -61.30 -22.11 9.67
C ARG A 395 -61.63 -23.60 9.49
N LYS A 396 -60.99 -24.30 8.54
CA LYS A 396 -61.18 -25.75 8.33
C LYS A 396 -60.31 -26.62 9.23
N LEU A 397 -59.18 -26.11 9.73
CA LEU A 397 -58.26 -26.85 10.61
C LEU A 397 -58.63 -26.77 12.10
N ALA A 398 -59.49 -25.83 12.49
CA ALA A 398 -59.94 -25.64 13.88
C ALA A 398 -61.28 -26.31 14.20
N VAL A 399 -61.71 -27.31 13.41
CA VAL A 399 -62.88 -28.13 13.73
C VAL A 399 -62.40 -29.53 14.10
N GLU A 400 -61.96 -29.70 15.35
CA GLU A 400 -62.09 -31.03 15.97
C GLU A 400 -63.58 -31.29 16.22
N PRO A 401 -64.08 -32.51 15.94
CA PRO A 401 -65.52 -32.77 15.91
C PRO A 401 -66.01 -33.19 17.28
N HIS A 402 -66.05 -32.29 18.28
CA HIS A 402 -66.85 -32.56 19.48
C HIS A 402 -67.60 -31.32 19.96
N SER A 403 -68.89 -31.55 20.25
CA SER A 403 -69.91 -30.66 20.80
C SER A 403 -70.41 -29.50 19.92
N LEU A 404 -71.53 -29.78 19.25
CA LEU A 404 -72.58 -28.81 18.97
C LEU A 404 -73.02 -28.15 20.27
N GLU A 405 -72.75 -26.86 20.46
CA GLU A 405 -73.65 -25.93 21.13
C GLU A 405 -73.17 -24.48 20.96
N SER A 406 -74.12 -23.60 20.63
CA SER A 406 -74.03 -22.14 20.58
C SER A 406 -73.04 -21.47 19.60
N VAL A 407 -73.64 -20.96 18.54
CA VAL A 407 -73.11 -19.91 17.66
C VAL A 407 -73.01 -18.61 18.47
N SER A 408 -71.83 -18.22 18.97
CA SER A 408 -71.55 -16.80 19.27
C SER A 408 -70.10 -16.40 19.61
N ASP A 409 -69.11 -17.27 19.80
CA ASP A 409 -67.80 -16.81 20.30
C ASP A 409 -66.60 -17.41 19.56
N ILE A 410 -66.28 -16.87 18.36
CA ILE A 410 -64.92 -16.96 17.79
C ILE A 410 -64.47 -15.55 17.45
N SER A 411 -64.51 -14.69 18.46
CA SER A 411 -63.95 -13.36 18.42
C SER A 411 -62.66 -13.33 19.23
N ILE A 412 -61.80 -14.36 19.19
CA ILE A 412 -60.59 -14.39 20.02
C ILE A 412 -59.39 -14.85 19.18
N CYS A 413 -58.32 -14.06 19.15
CA CYS A 413 -57.09 -14.39 18.42
C CYS A 413 -56.40 -15.63 19.03
N CYS A 414 -56.10 -16.65 18.23
CA CYS A 414 -55.48 -17.89 18.70
C CYS A 414 -54.01 -17.74 19.16
N ILE A 415 -53.40 -16.56 19.00
CA ILE A 415 -52.03 -16.25 19.45
C ILE A 415 -52.04 -15.37 20.71
N CYS A 416 -52.75 -14.24 20.70
CA CYS A 416 -52.78 -13.29 21.83
C CYS A 416 -54.04 -13.38 22.71
N ARG A 417 -55.03 -14.19 22.33
CA ARG A 417 -56.31 -14.37 23.03
C ARG A 417 -57.13 -13.09 23.27
N GLU A 418 -56.91 -12.05 22.48
CA GLU A 418 -57.67 -10.81 22.52
C GLU A 418 -58.89 -10.84 21.59
N ALA A 419 -59.88 -10.00 21.90
CA ALA A 419 -61.15 -9.96 21.19
C ALA A 419 -61.00 -9.42 19.75
N MET A 420 -61.46 -10.15 18.75
CA MET A 420 -61.46 -9.75 17.34
C MET A 420 -62.72 -8.93 17.03
N ASP A 421 -62.53 -7.65 16.72
CA ASP A 421 -63.61 -6.73 16.39
C ASP A 421 -64.30 -7.12 15.07
N ALA A 422 -65.56 -7.55 15.14
CA ALA A 422 -66.32 -8.09 14.00
C ALA A 422 -66.67 -7.05 12.91
N SER A 423 -66.38 -5.77 13.14
CA SER A 423 -66.61 -4.68 12.19
C SER A 423 -65.46 -4.49 11.18
N ALA A 424 -64.28 -5.08 11.41
CA ALA A 424 -63.14 -4.98 10.51
C ALA A 424 -62.83 -6.35 9.88
N LYS A 425 -63.12 -6.52 8.58
CA LYS A 425 -62.69 -7.67 7.76
C LYS A 425 -61.15 -7.72 7.53
N ILE A 426 -60.35 -7.19 8.45
CA ILE A 426 -58.90 -7.03 8.35
C ILE A 426 -58.31 -7.37 9.72
N MET A 427 -57.60 -8.50 9.82
CA MET A 427 -56.74 -8.77 10.96
C MET A 427 -55.56 -7.79 10.90
N MET A 428 -55.42 -6.92 11.90
CA MET A 428 -54.25 -6.07 12.05
C MET A 428 -53.30 -6.72 13.05
N VAL A 429 -52.13 -7.14 12.59
CA VAL A 429 -51.05 -7.61 13.47
C VAL A 429 -50.01 -6.50 13.57
N SER A 430 -49.92 -5.89 14.75
CA SER A 430 -48.88 -4.92 15.09
C SER A 430 -47.61 -5.69 15.47
N LEU A 431 -46.60 -5.67 14.61
CA LEU A 431 -45.25 -6.14 14.97
C LEU A 431 -44.49 -4.97 15.60
N PHE A 432 -44.19 -5.08 16.90
CA PHE A 432 -43.18 -4.24 17.57
C PHE A 432 -41.77 -4.63 17.12
#